data_AF-A0A850NNR5-F1
#
_entry.id   AF-A0A850NNR5-F1
#
_cell.length_a   1.000
_cell.length_b   1.000
_cell.length_c   1.000
_cell.angle_alpha   90.00
_cell.angle_beta   90.00
_cell.angle_gamma   90.00
#
_symmetry.space_group_name_H-M   'P 1'
#
loop_
_entity.id
_entity.type
_entity.pdbx_description
1 polymer ?
#
loop_
_entity_poly.entity_id
_entity_poly.type
_entity_poly.pdbx_seq_one_letter_code
_entity_poly.pdbx_strand_id
1 'polypeptide(L)'
;GVWVLAPATALASGTYAITAIQTDAAGTSSLASAPQSLTVSSAASAQMLFISGSSVVQLYDGETVSELGGRNTYVMATSGRSTVLGASPGAGDVVDLRAALAAVGWDRQMNDLTSYISAASINGGADLQITTHAAGGGASSMLVLQGLGNVSATTMTDHAIFT
;
A
#
# COMPACT_ATOMS: atom_id res chain seq x y z
N GLY A 1 -4.48 -35.16 8.08
CA GLY A 1 -4.61 -33.95 8.90
C GLY A 1 -3.85 -32.84 8.22
N VAL A 2 -4.56 -31.85 7.70
CA VAL A 2 -4.00 -30.58 7.25
C VAL A 2 -4.93 -29.54 7.84
N TRP A 3 -4.39 -28.67 8.69
CA TRP A 3 -5.14 -27.58 9.28
C TRP A 3 -4.60 -26.28 8.70
N VAL A 4 -5.49 -25.39 8.29
CA VAL A 4 -5.16 -24.08 7.75
C VAL A 4 -5.77 -23.04 8.69
N LEU A 5 -4.93 -22.12 9.18
CA LEU A 5 -5.35 -20.96 9.94
C LEU A 5 -5.05 -19.72 9.10
N ALA A 6 -6.09 -18.97 8.76
CA ALA A 6 -5.97 -17.68 8.10
C ALA A 6 -6.42 -16.59 9.08
N PRO A 7 -5.50 -15.80 9.67
CA PRO A 7 -5.86 -14.68 10.52
C PRO A 7 -6.77 -13.70 9.77
N ALA A 8 -7.88 -13.28 10.39
CA ALA A 8 -8.79 -12.27 9.82
C ALA A 8 -8.16 -10.86 9.79
N THR A 9 -7.15 -10.64 10.62
CA THR A 9 -6.39 -9.39 10.71
C THR A 9 -4.92 -9.70 10.45
N ALA A 10 -4.26 -8.87 9.65
CA ALA A 10 -2.83 -9.00 9.41
C ALA A 10 -2.05 -8.93 10.73
N LEU A 11 -1.05 -9.80 10.87
CA LEU A 11 -0.16 -9.79 12.03
C LEU A 11 0.79 -8.59 11.92
N ALA A 12 0.98 -7.88 13.02
CA ALA A 12 1.99 -6.83 13.10
C ALA A 12 3.41 -7.44 13.07
N SER A 13 4.42 -6.59 12.84
CA SER A 13 5.81 -7.00 13.04
C SER A 13 6.02 -7.46 14.48
N GLY A 14 6.60 -8.64 14.65
CA GLY A 14 6.85 -9.22 15.97
C GLY A 14 7.20 -10.70 15.90
N THR A 15 7.54 -11.25 17.06
CA THR A 15 7.77 -12.68 17.25
C THR A 15 6.58 -13.28 17.95
N TYR A 16 5.96 -14.28 17.34
CA TYR A 16 4.79 -14.99 17.82
C TYR A 16 5.16 -16.43 18.20
N ALA A 17 4.68 -16.89 19.35
CA ALA A 17 4.75 -18.31 19.72
C ALA A 17 3.43 -18.99 19.33
N ILE A 18 3.48 -19.92 18.39
CA ILE A 18 2.33 -20.68 17.91
C ILE A 18 2.25 -22.00 18.68
N THR A 19 1.07 -22.28 19.25
CA THR A 19 0.75 -23.56 19.89
C THR A 19 -0.56 -24.10 19.34
N ALA A 20 -0.74 -25.42 19.38
CA ALA A 20 -1.96 -26.09 18.96
C ALA A 20 -2.52 -26.96 20.09
N ILE A 21 -3.84 -27.00 20.21
CA ILE A 21 -4.60 -27.89 21.09
C ILE A 21 -5.63 -28.61 20.23
N GLN A 22 -5.76 -29.92 20.41
CA GLN A 22 -6.77 -30.72 19.72
C GLN A 22 -7.80 -31.21 20.74
N THR A 23 -9.08 -31.10 20.41
CA THR A 23 -10.19 -31.66 21.20
C THR A 23 -10.84 -32.79 20.41
N ASP A 24 -11.11 -33.92 21.06
CA ASP A 24 -11.82 -35.04 20.45
C ASP A 24 -13.35 -34.85 20.45
N ALA A 25 -14.08 -35.79 19.85
CA ALA A 25 -15.54 -35.73 19.76
C ALA A 25 -16.26 -35.91 21.12
N ALA A 26 -15.56 -36.45 22.13
CA ALA A 26 -16.08 -36.58 23.49
C ALA A 26 -15.85 -35.31 24.33
N GLY A 27 -15.16 -34.30 23.76
CA GLY A 27 -14.85 -33.04 24.44
C GLY A 27 -13.55 -33.05 25.24
N THR A 28 -12.70 -34.08 25.08
CA THR A 28 -11.41 -34.15 25.78
C THR A 28 -10.33 -33.46 24.97
N SER A 29 -9.62 -32.50 25.58
CA SER A 29 -8.53 -31.75 24.93
C SER A 29 -7.16 -32.33 25.24
N SER A 30 -6.24 -32.25 24.27
CA SER A 30 -4.83 -32.54 24.45
C SER A 30 -4.12 -31.47 25.29
N LEU A 31 -2.88 -31.74 25.69
CA LEU A 31 -1.97 -30.67 26.08
C LEU A 31 -1.64 -29.79 24.86
N ALA A 32 -1.24 -28.54 25.13
CA ALA A 32 -0.70 -27.66 24.10
C ALA A 32 0.59 -28.26 23.52
N SER A 33 0.78 -28.12 22.21
CA SER A 33 2.04 -28.47 21.56
C SER A 33 3.22 -27.65 22.10
N ALA A 34 4.44 -28.10 21.82
CA ALA A 34 5.61 -27.24 21.97
C ALA A 34 5.44 -25.96 21.13
N PRO A 35 5.86 -24.79 21.64
CA PRO A 35 5.72 -23.53 20.91
C PRO A 35 6.63 -23.51 19.69
N GLN A 36 6.07 -23.11 18.56
CA GLN A 36 6.81 -22.84 17.33
C GLN A 36 6.95 -21.32 17.15
N SER A 37 8.17 -20.85 16.92
CA SER A 37 8.44 -19.43 16.71
C SER A 37 8.08 -19.02 15.28
N LEU A 38 7.26 -17.99 15.13
CA LEU A 38 7.00 -17.30 13.88
C LEU A 38 7.44 -15.85 14.03
N THR A 39 8.42 -15.43 13.24
CA THR A 39 8.78 -14.03 13.13
C THR A 39 8.05 -13.42 11.93
N VAL A 40 7.27 -12.37 12.19
CA VAL A 40 6.66 -11.51 11.17
C VAL A 40 7.43 -10.20 11.15
N SER A 41 7.86 -9.75 9.99
CA SER A 41 8.54 -8.47 9.83
C SER A 41 7.98 -7.74 8.62
N SER A 42 7.64 -6.47 8.84
CA SER A 42 7.17 -5.49 7.87
C SER A 42 8.00 -4.22 8.09
N ALA A 43 9.28 -4.27 7.72
CA ALA A 43 10.14 -3.08 7.76
C ALA A 43 9.86 -2.19 6.54
N ALA A 44 9.88 -0.88 6.75
CA ALA A 44 9.94 0.08 5.66
C ALA A 44 11.12 -0.24 4.75
N SER A 45 10.89 -0.29 3.44
CA SER A 45 11.94 -0.49 2.45
C SER A 45 12.65 0.82 2.23
N ALA A 46 13.79 1.05 2.88
CA ALA A 46 14.65 2.22 2.57
C ALA A 46 15.49 2.00 1.30
N GLN A 47 15.11 1.04 0.45
CA GLN A 47 15.87 0.69 -0.76
C GLN A 47 15.42 1.56 -1.93
N MET A 48 16.37 1.84 -2.82
CA MET A 48 16.09 2.43 -4.12
C MET A 48 15.85 1.32 -5.13
N LEU A 49 14.65 1.27 -5.70
CA LEU A 49 14.30 0.35 -6.78
C LEU A 49 14.48 1.06 -8.12
N PHE A 50 15.20 0.43 -9.05
CA PHE A 50 15.29 0.91 -10.43
C PHE A 50 14.44 0.03 -11.32
N ILE A 51 13.54 0.63 -12.08
CA ILE A 51 12.71 -0.07 -13.05
C ILE A 51 12.96 0.49 -14.44
N SER A 52 12.74 -0.35 -15.46
CA SER A 52 12.75 0.08 -16.85
C SER A 52 11.63 -0.58 -17.64
N GLY A 53 11.16 0.10 -18.70
CA GLY A 53 10.06 -0.39 -19.52
C GLY A 53 8.70 -0.25 -18.81
N SER A 54 7.90 -1.32 -18.82
CA SER A 54 6.53 -1.35 -18.26
C SER A 54 6.42 -2.45 -17.21
N SER A 55 5.97 -2.07 -16.02
CA SER A 55 5.95 -2.89 -14.80
C SER A 55 4.73 -2.55 -13.95
N VAL A 56 4.36 -3.49 -13.08
CA VAL A 56 3.48 -3.20 -11.94
C VAL A 56 4.36 -3.23 -10.71
N VAL A 57 4.39 -2.12 -9.97
CA VAL A 57 5.26 -1.93 -8.82
C VAL A 57 4.41 -1.71 -7.58
N GLN A 58 4.52 -2.65 -6.63
CA GLN A 58 3.97 -2.49 -5.30
C GLN A 58 4.90 -1.58 -4.49
N LEU A 59 4.38 -0.45 -4.02
CA LEU A 59 5.14 0.47 -3.19
C LEU A 59 5.01 0.14 -1.71
N TYR A 60 6.10 0.28 -0.97
CA TYR A 60 6.16 0.15 0.48
C TYR A 60 6.60 1.46 1.15
N ASP A 61 6.36 1.55 2.46
CA ASP A 61 6.84 2.69 3.27
C ASP A 61 8.37 2.82 3.15
N GLY A 62 8.85 4.05 3.01
CA GLY A 62 10.25 4.41 2.82
C GLY A 62 10.79 4.23 1.40
N GLU A 63 10.03 3.59 0.50
CA GLU A 63 10.56 3.17 -0.80
C GLU A 63 10.74 4.35 -1.76
N THR A 64 11.85 4.30 -2.51
CA THR A 64 12.12 5.23 -3.60
C THR A 64 12.27 4.44 -4.90
N VAL A 65 11.40 4.69 -5.87
CA VAL A 65 11.47 4.08 -7.20
C VAL A 65 12.02 5.09 -8.19
N SER A 66 13.04 4.71 -8.94
CA SER A 66 13.56 5.46 -10.07
C SER A 66 13.12 4.80 -11.37
N GLU A 67 12.37 5.52 -12.18
CA GLU A 67 11.80 5.03 -13.43
C GLU A 67 12.64 5.44 -14.64
N LEU A 68 12.88 4.48 -15.53
CA LEU A 68 13.35 4.68 -16.90
C LEU A 68 12.40 4.00 -17.89
N GLY A 69 11.26 4.62 -18.20
CA GLY A 69 10.25 3.98 -19.04
C GLY A 69 8.91 4.72 -19.11
N GLY A 70 7.84 3.93 -19.19
CA GLY A 70 6.47 4.41 -19.17
C GLY A 70 5.48 3.25 -19.21
N ARG A 71 4.20 3.54 -18.94
CA ARG A 71 3.11 2.55 -18.77
C ARG A 71 3.30 1.66 -17.54
N ASN A 72 3.90 2.21 -16.51
CA ASN A 72 4.04 1.58 -15.21
C ASN A 72 2.76 1.77 -14.38
N THR A 73 2.42 0.76 -13.58
CA THR A 73 1.37 0.88 -12.57
C THR A 73 1.99 0.88 -11.19
N TYR A 74 1.84 1.99 -10.48
CA TYR A 74 2.30 2.16 -9.11
C TYR A 74 1.18 1.86 -8.14
N VAL A 75 1.22 0.69 -7.50
CA VAL A 75 0.26 0.35 -6.46
C VAL A 75 0.70 1.04 -5.16
N MET A 76 -0.10 1.99 -4.72
CA MET A 76 0.22 2.84 -3.57
C MET A 76 0.27 2.02 -2.28
N ALA A 77 1.27 2.32 -1.44
CA ALA A 77 1.41 1.72 -0.12
C ALA A 77 0.14 1.94 0.72
N THR A 78 -0.20 1.00 1.60
CA THR A 78 -1.36 1.13 2.51
C THR A 78 -1.06 2.06 3.69
N SER A 79 0.22 2.29 3.98
CA SER A 79 0.67 3.18 5.04
C SER A 79 2.04 3.78 4.74
N GLY A 80 2.36 4.91 5.38
CA GLY A 80 3.69 5.50 5.32
C GLY A 80 3.91 6.35 4.07
N ARG A 81 5.16 6.53 3.66
CA ARG A 81 5.55 7.41 2.54
C ARG A 81 6.36 6.65 1.50
N SER A 82 6.02 6.79 0.22
CA SER A 82 6.82 6.33 -0.91
C SER A 82 7.09 7.46 -1.90
N THR A 83 8.16 7.34 -2.68
CA THR A 83 8.56 8.33 -3.70
C THR A 83 8.81 7.63 -5.03
N VAL A 84 8.30 8.19 -6.13
CA VAL A 84 8.62 7.74 -7.49
C VAL A 84 9.23 8.91 -8.25
N LEU A 85 10.41 8.70 -8.82
CA LEU A 85 11.13 9.66 -9.64
C LEU A 85 10.95 9.28 -11.12
N GLY A 86 10.56 10.25 -11.93
CA GLY A 86 10.45 10.07 -13.38
C GLY A 86 9.11 9.49 -13.86
N ALA A 87 8.13 9.35 -12.96
CA ALA A 87 6.75 9.04 -13.35
C ALA A 87 6.27 10.04 -14.40
N SER A 88 5.53 9.55 -15.38
CA SER A 88 5.00 10.36 -16.47
C SER A 88 3.61 9.87 -16.86
N PRO A 89 2.54 10.54 -16.37
CA PRO A 89 1.19 10.28 -16.86
C PRO A 89 1.09 10.33 -18.39
N GLY A 90 1.83 11.25 -19.04
CA GLY A 90 1.91 11.35 -20.50
C GLY A 90 2.55 10.15 -21.20
N ALA A 91 3.37 9.36 -20.49
CA ALA A 91 3.90 8.09 -20.97
C ALA A 91 2.97 6.90 -20.71
N GLY A 92 1.82 7.13 -20.05
CA GLY A 92 0.81 6.12 -19.74
C GLY A 92 0.94 5.50 -18.36
N ASP A 93 1.73 6.11 -17.47
CA ASP A 93 1.81 5.64 -16.07
C ASP A 93 0.52 5.87 -15.32
N VAL A 94 0.25 4.99 -14.37
CA VAL A 94 -0.98 4.95 -13.59
C VAL A 94 -0.67 4.72 -12.11
N VAL A 95 -1.42 5.35 -11.23
CA VAL A 95 -1.39 5.07 -9.78
C VAL A 95 -2.60 4.21 -9.41
N ASP A 96 -2.38 3.01 -8.91
CA ASP A 96 -3.44 2.17 -8.33
C ASP A 96 -3.61 2.48 -6.84
N LEU A 97 -4.76 3.03 -6.50
CA LEU A 97 -5.09 3.53 -5.16
C LEU A 97 -5.98 2.56 -4.37
N ARG A 98 -6.40 1.44 -4.96
CA ARG A 98 -7.45 0.58 -4.39
C ARG A 98 -7.08 0.05 -3.01
N ALA A 99 -5.86 -0.46 -2.85
CA ALA A 99 -5.39 -0.99 -1.56
C ALA A 99 -5.25 0.12 -0.50
N ALA A 100 -4.71 1.27 -0.89
CA ALA A 100 -4.52 2.41 0.01
C ALA A 100 -5.85 3.03 0.47
N LEU A 101 -6.85 3.11 -0.42
CA LEU A 101 -8.19 3.60 -0.09
C LEU A 101 -8.98 2.58 0.77
N ALA A 102 -8.86 1.29 0.47
CA ALA A 102 -9.47 0.25 1.31
C ALA A 102 -8.88 0.27 2.74
N ALA A 103 -7.58 0.52 2.89
CA ALA A 103 -6.90 0.61 4.19
C ALA A 103 -7.42 1.76 5.07
N VAL A 104 -7.92 2.84 4.47
CA VAL A 104 -8.52 3.98 5.19
C VAL A 104 -10.05 3.87 5.34
N GLY A 105 -10.63 2.73 4.96
CA GLY A 105 -12.05 2.44 5.13
C GLY A 105 -12.96 3.05 4.07
N TRP A 106 -12.43 3.41 2.89
CA TRP A 106 -13.27 3.82 1.77
C TRP A 106 -14.00 2.61 1.18
N ASP A 107 -15.31 2.73 0.98
CA ASP A 107 -16.22 1.65 0.55
C ASP A 107 -16.45 1.61 -0.96
N ARG A 108 -15.62 2.34 -1.73
CA ARG A 108 -15.66 2.49 -3.19
C ARG A 108 -16.81 3.33 -3.72
N GLN A 109 -17.50 4.08 -2.86
CA GLN A 109 -18.49 5.05 -3.31
C GLN A 109 -17.80 6.29 -3.89
N MET A 110 -18.03 6.61 -5.16
CA MET A 110 -17.32 7.72 -5.82
C MET A 110 -17.77 9.10 -5.34
N ASN A 111 -18.97 9.21 -4.76
CA ASN A 111 -19.53 10.47 -4.28
C ASN A 111 -18.83 11.01 -3.03
N ASP A 112 -18.09 10.19 -2.29
CA ASP A 112 -17.36 10.59 -1.09
C ASP A 112 -15.84 10.43 -1.21
N LEU A 113 -15.32 10.02 -2.38
CA LEU A 113 -13.89 9.79 -2.61
C LEU A 113 -13.01 10.94 -2.11
N THR A 114 -13.42 12.19 -2.31
CA THR A 114 -12.68 13.39 -1.88
C THR A 114 -12.53 13.52 -0.36
N SER A 115 -13.31 12.79 0.44
CA SER A 115 -13.16 12.71 1.89
C SER A 115 -12.02 11.76 2.32
N TYR A 116 -11.55 10.92 1.40
CA TYR A 116 -10.54 9.88 1.66
C TYR A 116 -9.22 10.11 0.93
N ILE A 117 -9.19 10.99 -0.08
CA ILE A 117 -7.99 11.31 -0.85
C ILE A 117 -7.82 12.81 -1.06
N SER A 118 -6.58 13.25 -0.96
CA SER A 118 -6.15 14.58 -1.40
C SER A 118 -4.95 14.46 -2.35
N ALA A 119 -4.89 15.38 -3.30
CA ALA A 119 -3.75 15.55 -4.19
C ALA A 119 -3.34 17.02 -4.22
N ALA A 120 -2.05 17.30 -4.06
CA ALA A 120 -1.51 18.64 -4.01
C ALA A 120 -0.25 18.73 -4.85
N SER A 121 -0.16 19.77 -5.69
CA SER A 121 1.12 20.13 -6.30
C SER A 121 2.02 20.76 -5.25
N ILE A 122 3.26 20.29 -5.16
CA ILE A 122 4.27 20.75 -4.22
C ILE A 122 5.52 21.22 -4.97
N ASN A 123 6.52 21.72 -4.25
CA ASN A 123 7.80 22.12 -4.83
C ASN A 123 7.64 23.11 -6.03
N GLY A 124 6.78 24.10 -5.85
CA GLY A 124 6.53 25.13 -6.86
C GLY A 124 5.86 24.64 -8.15
N GLY A 125 5.22 23.46 -8.14
CA GLY A 125 4.59 22.90 -9.34
C GLY A 125 5.24 21.61 -9.83
N ALA A 126 6.50 21.35 -9.43
CA ALA A 126 7.32 20.32 -10.05
C ALA A 126 6.95 18.88 -9.66
N ASP A 127 6.35 18.71 -8.48
CA ASP A 127 6.06 17.42 -7.89
C ASP A 127 4.57 17.34 -7.51
N LEU A 128 4.04 16.12 -7.47
CA LEU A 128 2.67 15.84 -7.07
C LEU A 128 2.65 14.94 -5.85
N GLN A 129 1.99 15.40 -4.80
CA GLN A 129 1.75 14.62 -3.59
C GLN A 129 0.33 14.07 -3.62
N ILE A 130 0.20 12.80 -3.29
CA ILE A 130 -1.05 12.06 -3.19
C ILE A 130 -1.13 11.53 -1.78
N THR A 131 -2.26 11.71 -1.12
CA THR A 131 -2.41 11.30 0.27
C THR A 131 -3.76 10.63 0.46
N THR A 132 -3.77 9.41 1.01
CA THR A 132 -4.98 8.77 1.50
C THR A 132 -5.10 8.95 3.01
N HIS A 133 -6.32 9.18 3.48
CA HIS A 133 -6.63 9.41 4.88
C HIS A 133 -8.03 8.87 5.20
N ALA A 134 -8.28 8.55 6.47
CA ALA A 134 -9.64 8.28 6.92
C ALA A 134 -10.51 9.54 6.76
N ALA A 135 -11.83 9.39 6.63
CA ALA A 135 -12.75 10.53 6.55
C ALA A 135 -12.62 11.43 7.79
N GLY A 136 -11.96 12.58 7.64
CA GLY A 136 -11.66 13.53 8.73
C GLY A 136 -10.47 13.16 9.63
N GLY A 137 -9.68 12.15 9.27
CA GLY A 137 -8.50 11.69 10.01
C GLY A 137 -7.16 12.14 9.41
N GLY A 138 -6.07 11.81 10.10
CA GLY A 138 -4.71 12.04 9.59
C GLY A 138 -4.34 11.15 8.41
N ALA A 139 -3.30 11.57 7.67
CA ALA A 139 -2.74 10.80 6.55
C ALA A 139 -2.34 9.39 6.99
N SER A 140 -2.83 8.38 6.26
CA SER A 140 -2.39 6.99 6.45
C SER A 140 -1.29 6.63 5.47
N SER A 141 -1.39 7.06 4.21
CA SER A 141 -0.38 6.84 3.19
C SER A 141 -0.13 8.08 2.34
N MET A 142 1.12 8.25 1.88
CA MET A 142 1.56 9.36 1.04
C MET A 142 2.46 8.88 -0.09
N LEU A 143 2.12 9.23 -1.32
CA LEU A 143 2.94 9.00 -2.51
C LEU A 143 3.38 10.35 -3.07
N VAL A 144 4.68 10.52 -3.28
CA VAL A 144 5.24 11.69 -3.97
C VAL A 144 5.75 11.26 -5.33
N LEU A 145 5.17 11.82 -6.39
CA LEU A 145 5.65 11.70 -7.75
C LEU A 145 6.52 12.92 -8.05
N GLN A 146 7.82 12.70 -8.27
CA GLN A 146 8.80 13.76 -8.47
C GLN A 146 9.17 13.96 -9.93
N GLY A 147 9.37 15.23 -10.30
CA GLY A 147 9.82 15.61 -11.64
C GLY A 147 8.74 15.53 -12.70
N LEU A 148 7.46 15.62 -12.32
CA LEU A 148 6.33 15.60 -13.25
C LEU A 148 6.25 16.86 -14.12
N GLY A 149 6.87 17.96 -13.68
CA GLY A 149 6.52 19.30 -14.16
C GLY A 149 5.14 19.71 -13.64
N ASN A 150 4.63 20.89 -14.06
CA ASN A 150 3.37 21.46 -13.57
C ASN A 150 2.14 20.55 -13.84
N VAL A 151 1.95 19.51 -13.03
CA VAL A 151 0.87 18.54 -13.13
C VAL A 151 -0.14 18.80 -12.03
N SER A 152 -1.41 18.87 -12.42
CA SER A 152 -2.53 19.19 -11.52
C SER A 152 -3.14 17.94 -10.90
N ALA A 153 -3.88 18.11 -9.81
CA ALA A 153 -4.72 17.06 -9.22
C ALA A 153 -5.73 16.46 -10.23
N THR A 154 -6.15 17.21 -11.25
CA THR A 154 -7.05 16.72 -12.31
C THR A 154 -6.38 15.65 -13.17
N THR A 155 -5.08 15.77 -13.42
CA THR A 155 -4.31 14.77 -14.19
C THR A 155 -4.21 13.45 -13.42
N MET A 156 -4.35 13.47 -12.09
CA MET A 156 -4.42 12.25 -11.30
C MET A 156 -5.67 11.44 -11.54
N THR A 157 -6.84 12.08 -11.57
CA THR A 157 -8.11 11.35 -11.74
C THR A 157 -8.18 10.64 -13.08
N ASP A 158 -7.52 11.18 -14.12
CA ASP A 158 -7.43 10.57 -15.44
C ASP A 158 -6.40 9.42 -15.52
N HIS A 159 -5.46 9.38 -14.56
CA HIS A 159 -4.34 8.43 -14.53
C HIS A 159 -4.27 7.66 -13.20
N ALA A 160 -5.42 7.42 -12.58
CA ALA A 160 -5.53 6.64 -11.36
C ALA A 160 -6.60 5.56 -11.47
N ILE A 161 -6.35 4.43 -10.80
CA ILE A 161 -7.31 3.34 -10.65
C ILE A 161 -7.89 3.40 -9.25
N PHE A 162 -9.22 3.55 -9.18
CA PHE A 162 -9.99 3.63 -7.94
C PHE A 162 -10.85 2.39 -7.68
N THR A 163 -11.22 1.61 -8.71
CA THR A 163 -12.15 0.46 -8.60
C THR A 163 -11.59 -0.81 -9.22
#